data_AF-A0A818XWC6-F1
#
_entry.id   AF-A0A818XWC6-F1
#
_cell.length_a   1.000
_cell.length_b   1.000
_cell.length_c   1.000
_cell.angle_alpha   90.00
_cell.angle_beta   90.00
_cell.angle_gamma   90.00
#
_symmetry.space_group_name_H-M   'P 1'
#
loop_
_entity.id
_entity.type
_entity.pdbx_description
1 polymer ?
#
loop_
_entity_poly.entity_id
_entity_poly.type
_entity_poly.pdbx_seq_one_letter_code
_entity_poly.pdbx_strand_id
1 'polypeptide(L)'
;MNQLLEYFQEQWFNKVPTTQWCVHGLSMRTNNNAEAFHSRFNRRVQIHHPNIWSFIKLLQGEENRFHHMLIQFNAGLGARTKQAKTIAIQRRIDNLDKRYYDGLIDVMEYLNGLSFTVVKRKK
;
A
#
# COMPACT_ATOMS: atom_id res chain seq x y z
N MET A 1 14.92 7.35 30.63
CA MET A 1 14.14 6.22 30.10
C MET A 1 13.52 6.67 28.79
N ASN A 2 13.36 5.77 27.83
CA ASN A 2 13.24 6.11 26.40
C ASN A 2 11.81 6.63 26.11
N GLN A 3 11.62 7.94 25.93
CA GLN A 3 10.29 8.60 25.76
C GLN A 3 9.38 7.91 24.72
N LEU A 4 9.97 7.32 23.69
CA LEU A 4 9.25 6.52 22.70
C LEU A 4 8.57 5.29 23.30
N LEU A 5 9.25 4.57 24.21
CA LEU A 5 8.72 3.38 24.86
C LEU A 5 7.61 3.73 25.84
N GLU A 6 7.75 4.82 26.59
CA GLU A 6 6.71 5.34 27.48
C GLU A 6 5.46 5.72 26.69
N TYR A 7 5.62 6.50 25.62
CA TYR A 7 4.53 6.83 24.70
C TYR A 7 3.89 5.57 24.10
N PHE A 8 4.70 4.61 23.64
CA PHE A 8 4.19 3.37 23.07
C PHE A 8 3.37 2.57 24.08
N GLN A 9 3.86 2.48 25.31
CA GLN A 9 3.18 1.75 26.38
C GLN A 9 1.85 2.40 26.75
N GLU A 10 1.83 3.72 26.93
CA GLU A 10 0.62 4.46 27.30
C GLU A 10 -0.44 4.48 26.20
N GLN A 11 -0.04 4.61 24.94
CA GLN A 11 -0.98 4.76 23.84
C GLN A 11 -1.42 3.44 23.22
N TRP A 12 -0.53 2.45 23.15
CA TRP A 12 -0.79 1.22 22.40
C TRP A 12 -0.85 0.01 23.32
N PHE A 13 0.18 -0.21 24.14
CA PHE A 13 0.28 -1.44 24.94
C PHE A 13 -0.85 -1.58 25.97
N ASN A 14 -1.17 -0.50 26.69
CA ASN A 14 -2.18 -0.52 27.75
C ASN A 14 -3.62 -0.38 27.22
N LYS A 15 -3.81 0.23 26.04
CA LYS A 15 -5.14 0.60 25.52
C LYS A 15 -5.66 -0.33 24.43
N VAL A 16 -4.78 -1.01 23.69
CA VAL A 16 -5.15 -1.83 22.53
C VAL A 16 -4.98 -3.31 22.89
N PRO A 17 -6.02 -4.15 22.77
CA PRO A 17 -5.91 -5.57 23.07
C PRO A 17 -4.97 -6.27 22.08
N THR A 18 -4.23 -7.29 22.55
CA THR A 18 -3.24 -8.03 21.76
C THR A 18 -3.83 -8.72 20.52
N THR A 19 -5.13 -9.02 20.53
CA THR A 19 -5.88 -9.55 19.38
C THR A 19 -5.91 -8.59 18.18
N GLN A 20 -5.71 -7.29 18.41
CA GLN A 20 -5.66 -6.26 17.36
C GLN A 20 -4.24 -5.88 16.94
N TRP A 21 -3.21 -6.45 17.59
CA TRP A 21 -1.82 -6.09 17.30
C TRP A 21 -1.30 -6.72 16.01
N CYS A 22 -1.93 -7.80 15.55
CA CYS A 22 -1.56 -8.48 14.33
C CYS A 22 -2.69 -8.37 13.29
N VAL A 23 -2.31 -8.00 12.07
CA VAL A 23 -3.18 -7.98 10.90
C VAL A 23 -3.27 -9.35 10.20
N HIS A 24 -2.83 -10.41 10.87
CA HIS A 24 -2.88 -11.77 10.34
C HIS A 24 -4.35 -12.18 10.10
N GLY A 25 -4.64 -12.70 8.91
CA GLY A 25 -6.00 -13.04 8.48
C GLY A 25 -6.84 -11.90 7.91
N LEU A 26 -6.41 -10.63 8.00
CA LEU A 26 -7.12 -9.51 7.37
C LEU A 26 -6.80 -9.40 5.87
N SER A 27 -7.80 -9.05 5.07
CA SER A 27 -7.66 -8.85 3.62
C SER A 27 -6.81 -7.62 3.27
N MET A 28 -6.86 -6.58 4.11
CA MET A 28 -6.00 -5.39 4.01
C MET A 28 -4.97 -5.38 5.13
N ARG A 29 -3.79 -5.94 4.85
CA ARG A 29 -2.68 -6.06 5.81
C ARG A 29 -1.82 -4.80 5.96
N THR A 30 -2.07 -3.77 5.15
CA THR A 30 -1.20 -2.59 5.07
C THR A 30 -2.04 -1.32 5.05
N ASN A 31 -1.48 -0.25 5.60
CA ASN A 31 -2.02 1.11 5.54
C ASN A 31 -1.75 1.81 4.18
N ASN A 32 -1.30 1.06 3.16
CA ASN A 32 -0.91 1.58 1.84
C ASN A 32 -1.94 2.55 1.22
N ASN A 33 -3.24 2.27 1.38
CA ASN A 33 -4.30 3.13 0.84
C ASN A 33 -4.35 4.49 1.55
N ALA A 34 -4.24 4.50 2.88
CA ALA A 34 -4.20 5.72 3.69
C ALA A 34 -2.92 6.51 3.41
N GLU A 35 -1.77 5.84 3.33
CA GLU A 35 -0.50 6.47 2.97
C GLU A 35 -0.53 7.08 1.56
N ALA A 36 -1.10 6.37 0.59
CA ALA A 36 -1.25 6.88 -0.78
C ALA A 36 -2.17 8.10 -0.84
N PHE A 37 -3.27 8.09 -0.08
CA PHE A 37 -4.15 9.25 0.07
C PHE A 37 -3.39 10.43 0.70
N HIS A 38 -2.74 10.23 1.85
CA HIS A 38 -1.98 11.29 2.54
C HIS A 38 -0.87 11.86 1.64
N SER A 39 -0.11 11.02 0.94
CA SER A 39 0.95 11.47 0.04
C SER A 39 0.39 12.34 -1.08
N ARG A 40 -0.72 11.94 -1.70
CA ARG A 40 -1.39 12.75 -2.73
C ARG A 40 -1.94 14.05 -2.15
N PHE A 41 -2.63 13.98 -1.01
CA PHE A 41 -3.23 15.15 -0.39
C PHE A 41 -2.17 16.18 -0.01
N ASN A 42 -1.06 15.75 0.60
CA ASN A 42 0.07 16.62 0.92
C ASN A 42 0.67 17.29 -0.33
N ARG A 43 0.78 16.55 -1.45
CA ARG A 43 1.21 17.11 -2.75
C ARG A 43 0.23 18.12 -3.35
N ARG A 44 -1.04 18.09 -2.94
CA ARG A 44 -2.08 19.03 -3.36
C ARG A 44 -2.13 20.26 -2.47
N VAL A 45 -1.93 20.08 -1.17
CA VAL A 45 -1.93 21.17 -0.18
C VAL A 45 -0.74 22.11 -0.44
N GLN A 46 0.47 21.58 -0.71
CA GLN A 46 1.72 22.32 -1.04
C GLN A 46 2.14 23.46 -0.09
N ILE A 47 1.38 23.72 0.97
CA ILE A 47 1.55 24.82 1.92
C ILE A 47 1.49 24.21 3.32
N HIS A 48 2.38 24.64 4.22
CA HIS A 48 2.46 24.08 5.58
C HIS A 48 1.22 24.42 6.43
N HIS A 49 0.65 25.62 6.24
CA HIS A 49 -0.50 26.12 6.98
C HIS A 49 -1.52 26.80 6.03
N PRO A 50 -2.34 26.02 5.30
CA PRO A 50 -3.42 26.59 4.51
C PRO A 50 -4.46 27.24 5.44
N ASN A 51 -5.02 28.38 5.05
CA ASN A 51 -6.18 28.92 5.76
C ASN A 51 -7.37 27.95 5.63
N ILE A 52 -8.34 28.07 6.55
CA ILE A 52 -9.46 27.12 6.65
C ILE A 52 -10.28 27.02 5.36
N TRP A 53 -10.50 28.13 4.65
CA TRP A 53 -11.27 28.14 3.41
C TRP A 53 -10.53 27.47 2.26
N SER A 54 -9.23 27.72 2.14
CA SER A 54 -8.36 27.03 1.18
C SER A 54 -8.31 25.53 1.48
N PHE A 55 -8.24 25.15 2.76
CA PHE A 55 -8.25 23.74 3.18
C PHE A 55 -9.57 23.04 2.82
N ILE A 56 -10.72 23.69 3.10
CA ILE A 56 -12.04 23.16 2.72
C ILE A 56 -12.14 22.97 1.21
N LYS A 57 -11.67 23.94 0.41
CA LYS A 57 -11.67 23.80 -1.05
C LYS A 57 -10.82 22.63 -1.53
N LEU A 58 -9.68 22.37 -0.88
CA LEU A 58 -8.84 21.21 -1.19
C LEU A 58 -9.57 19.91 -0.88
N LEU A 59 -10.24 19.80 0.27
CA LEU A 59 -11.03 18.63 0.64
C LEU A 59 -12.19 18.39 -0.34
N GLN A 60 -12.94 19.43 -0.70
CA GLN A 60 -14.00 19.34 -1.72
C GLN A 60 -13.45 18.85 -3.06
N GLY A 61 -12.25 19.29 -3.45
CA GLY A 61 -11.58 18.81 -4.66
C GLY A 61 -11.17 17.33 -4.60
N GLU A 62 -10.79 16.83 -3.42
CA GLU A 62 -10.51 15.40 -3.22
C GLU A 62 -11.79 14.57 -3.31
N GLU A 63 -12.88 15.04 -2.69
CA GLU A 63 -14.19 14.37 -2.72
C GLU A 63 -14.75 14.28 -4.13
N ASN A 64 -14.75 15.38 -4.88
CA ASN A 64 -15.18 15.39 -6.28
C ASN A 64 -14.40 14.38 -7.14
N ARG A 65 -13.10 14.20 -6.87
CA ARG A 65 -12.31 13.17 -7.56
C ARG A 65 -12.77 11.76 -7.18
N PHE A 66 -13.03 11.48 -5.91
CA PHE A 66 -13.55 10.18 -5.50
C PHE A 66 -14.90 9.89 -6.16
N HIS A 67 -15.78 10.88 -6.19
CA HIS A 67 -17.06 10.79 -6.89
C HIS A 67 -16.89 10.47 -8.38
N HIS A 68 -15.97 11.16 -9.08
CA HIS A 68 -15.66 10.85 -10.48
C HIS A 68 -15.08 9.44 -10.67
N MET A 69 -14.19 8.98 -9.77
CA MET A 69 -13.65 7.62 -9.84
C MET A 69 -14.75 6.57 -9.64
N LEU A 70 -15.71 6.82 -8.75
CA LEU A 70 -16.85 5.93 -8.52
C LEU A 70 -17.76 5.86 -9.75
N ILE A 71 -18.06 7.01 -10.38
CA ILE A 71 -18.84 7.04 -11.63
C ILE A 71 -18.13 6.25 -12.73
N GLN A 72 -16.82 6.44 -12.91
CA GLN A 72 -16.03 5.71 -13.91
C GLN A 72 -16.08 4.20 -13.66
N PHE A 73 -15.89 3.79 -12.39
CA PHE A 73 -15.96 2.39 -12.00
C PHE A 73 -17.34 1.78 -12.29
N ASN A 74 -18.42 2.48 -11.92
CA ASN A 74 -19.79 2.04 -12.20
C ASN A 74 -20.10 2.00 -13.70
N ALA A 75 -19.46 2.85 -14.50
CA ALA A 75 -19.54 2.82 -15.96
C ALA A 75 -18.70 1.70 -16.61
N GLY A 76 -18.06 0.83 -15.81
CA GLY A 76 -17.24 -0.28 -16.30
C GLY A 76 -15.83 0.12 -16.74
N LEU A 77 -15.43 1.38 -16.55
CA LEU A 77 -14.04 1.77 -16.73
C LEU A 77 -13.24 1.18 -15.55
N GLY A 78 -12.45 0.15 -15.86
CA GLY A 78 -11.66 -0.58 -14.87
C GLY A 78 -10.70 0.31 -14.09
N ALA A 79 -10.25 -0.18 -12.94
CA ALA A 79 -9.26 0.50 -12.12
C ALA A 79 -7.96 0.78 -12.91
N ARG A 80 -7.19 1.79 -12.46
CA ARG A 80 -5.91 2.18 -13.06
C ARG A 80 -5.05 0.94 -13.32
N THR A 81 -4.61 0.79 -14.57
CA THR A 81 -3.80 -0.35 -14.99
C THR A 81 -2.51 -0.43 -14.17
N LYS A 82 -2.17 -1.63 -13.68
CA LYS A 82 -0.88 -1.88 -13.02
C LYS A 82 0.25 -1.48 -13.97
N GLN A 83 1.31 -0.87 -13.45
CA GLN A 83 2.46 -0.51 -14.28
C GLN A 83 3.03 -1.77 -14.96
N ALA A 84 3.40 -1.67 -16.23
CA ALA A 84 3.90 -2.81 -17.02
C ALA A 84 5.02 -3.59 -16.30
N LYS A 85 5.93 -2.88 -15.61
CA LYS A 85 6.99 -3.48 -14.79
C LYS A 85 6.46 -4.36 -13.65
N THR A 86 5.42 -3.91 -12.96
CA THR A 86 4.78 -4.65 -11.87
C THR A 86 4.08 -5.89 -12.40
N ILE A 87 3.43 -5.77 -13.57
CA ILE A 87 2.82 -6.91 -14.26
C ILE A 87 3.89 -7.93 -14.67
N ALA A 88 5.01 -7.49 -15.23
CA ALA A 88 6.10 -8.37 -15.64
C ALA A 88 6.72 -9.12 -14.45
N ILE A 89 6.96 -8.41 -13.34
CA ILE A 89 7.42 -9.02 -12.09
C ILE A 89 6.41 -10.07 -11.59
N GLN A 90 5.13 -9.70 -11.52
CA GLN A 90 4.09 -10.62 -11.06
C GLN A 90 4.03 -11.88 -11.92
N ARG A 91 4.02 -11.73 -13.25
CA ARG A 91 4.04 -12.88 -14.18
C ARG A 91 5.23 -13.80 -13.96
N ARG A 92 6.40 -13.25 -13.64
CA ARG A 92 7.60 -14.04 -13.34
C ARG A 92 7.46 -14.81 -12.03
N ILE A 93 6.91 -14.16 -10.99
CA ILE A 93 6.61 -14.81 -9.71
C ILE A 93 5.58 -15.94 -9.93
N ASP A 94 4.47 -15.65 -10.61
CA ASP A 94 3.42 -16.64 -10.88
C ASP A 94 3.96 -17.85 -11.66
N ASN A 95 4.89 -17.63 -12.59
CA ASN A 95 5.55 -18.71 -13.32
C ASN A 95 6.48 -19.55 -12.45
N LEU A 96 7.28 -18.91 -11.58
CA LEU A 96 8.15 -19.60 -10.63
C LEU A 96 7.33 -20.42 -9.64
N ASP A 97 6.25 -19.83 -9.09
CA ASP A 97 5.31 -20.50 -8.20
C ASP A 97 4.76 -21.75 -8.87
N LYS A 98 4.23 -21.60 -10.09
CA LYS A 98 3.67 -22.72 -10.86
C LYS A 98 4.70 -23.84 -11.07
N ARG A 99 5.91 -23.50 -11.54
CA ARG A 99 6.97 -24.49 -11.78
C ARG A 99 7.38 -25.22 -10.52
N TYR A 100 7.42 -24.52 -9.39
CA TYR A 100 7.74 -25.12 -8.09
C TYR A 100 6.61 -26.07 -7.63
N TYR A 101 5.34 -25.64 -7.70
CA TYR A 101 4.21 -26.51 -7.37
C TYR A 101 4.08 -27.73 -8.29
N ASP A 102 4.43 -27.58 -9.56
CA ASP A 102 4.46 -28.67 -10.55
C ASP A 102 5.69 -29.60 -10.37
N GLY A 103 6.59 -29.31 -9.42
CA GLY A 103 7.80 -30.11 -9.16
C GLY A 103 8.88 -29.99 -10.23
N LEU A 104 8.79 -28.98 -11.10
CA LEU A 104 9.73 -28.76 -12.21
C LEU A 104 11.02 -28.05 -11.80
N ILE A 105 11.05 -27.46 -10.60
CA ILE A 105 12.22 -26.80 -10.00
C ILE A 105 12.26 -27.11 -8.50
N ASP A 106 13.47 -27.15 -7.94
CA ASP A 106 13.65 -27.31 -6.51
C ASP A 106 13.47 -25.98 -5.73
N VAL A 107 13.46 -26.07 -4.40
CA VAL A 107 13.33 -24.91 -3.51
C VAL A 107 14.44 -23.87 -3.74
N MET A 108 15.67 -24.33 -4.00
CA MET A 108 16.83 -23.44 -4.16
C MET A 108 16.77 -22.70 -5.50
N GLU A 109 16.38 -23.37 -6.57
CA GLU A 109 16.12 -22.79 -7.89
C GLU A 109 14.96 -21.78 -7.84
N TYR A 110 13.89 -22.11 -7.10
CA TYR A 110 12.77 -21.20 -6.86
C TYR A 110 13.22 -19.92 -6.13
N LEU A 111 13.92 -20.06 -5.00
CA LEU A 111 14.42 -18.92 -4.22
C LEU A 111 15.43 -18.08 -5.00
N ASN A 112 16.34 -18.72 -5.75
CA ASN A 112 17.27 -18.03 -6.63
C ASN A 112 16.50 -17.24 -7.71
N GLY A 113 15.49 -17.84 -8.34
CA GLY A 113 14.64 -17.17 -9.33
C GLY A 113 13.92 -15.94 -8.78
N LEU A 114 13.41 -16.02 -7.55
CA LEU A 114 12.81 -14.88 -6.85
C LEU A 114 13.82 -13.79 -6.51
N SER A 115 15.05 -14.15 -6.14
CA SER A 115 16.11 -13.18 -5.80
C SER A 115 16.42 -12.22 -6.96
N PHE A 116 16.43 -12.73 -8.20
CA PHE A 116 16.63 -11.92 -9.40
C PHE A 116 15.40 -11.06 -9.77
N THR A 117 14.23 -11.40 -9.24
CA THR A 117 12.98 -10.69 -9.51
C THR A 117 12.88 -9.43 -8.64
N VAL A 118 13.45 -9.45 -7.43
CA VAL A 118 13.57 -8.30 -6.55
C VAL A 118 14.76 -7.46 -7.01
N VAL A 119 14.55 -6.56 -7.97
CA VAL A 119 15.57 -5.61 -8.42
C VAL A 119 16.09 -4.81 -7.22
N LYS A 120 17.41 -4.88 -6.94
CA LYS A 120 18.08 -3.99 -5.96
C LYS A 120 17.80 -2.54 -6.34
N ARG A 121 17.05 -1.80 -5.52
CA ARG A 121 17.03 -0.34 -5.62
C ARG A 121 18.47 0.15 -5.42
N LYS A 122 19.07 0.79 -6.43
CA LYS A 122 20.24 1.64 -6.20
C LYS A 122 19.78 2.75 -5.23
N LYS A 123 20.49 2.86 -4.11
CA LYS A 123 20.34 3.98 -3.16
C LYS A 123 20.70 5.28 -3.86
#